data_AF-A0A2M7WI30-F1
#
_entry.id   AF-A0A2M7WI30-F1
#
_cell.length_a   1.000
_cell.length_b   1.000
_cell.length_c   1.000
_cell.angle_alpha   90.00
_cell.angle_beta   90.00
_cell.angle_gamma   90.00
#
_symmetry.space_group_name_H-M   'P 1'
#
loop_
_entity.id
_entity.type
_entity.pdbx_description
1 polymer ?
#
loop_
_entity_poly.entity_id
_entity_poly.type
_entity_poly.pdbx_seq_one_letter_code
_entity_poly.pdbx_strand_id
1 'polypeptide(L)'
;MDKLNGNLKTETKLDETSLTFNTDFANRINQNMAPNIPVNSENAHFRLMFLASDRVNANRGCFPAEELQKIAELIPGSPVLIGHRRDRLPIARCFDADQLVDSGGVKWVRAYFYWMKDALGASTLQLNIDSGIYKECSLCFSYTMPECSICGNDFRACPHSQMEEYALPDGSTVRPFYYYRGIKDVLEISLVYRGANPGTKIVQPANQADGQVKGLKITANSKHGHFDLCLNSGDDFPLHPGKNYTCPILELHQDLAHDGFHPIECRAYLEIKNGIPIALHIEDSPLKGMYRFERIKSQNKYHLTLSKKE
;
A
#
# COMPACT_ATOMS: atom_id res chain seq x y z
N MET A 1 -23.35 -29.76 -16.29
CA MET A 1 -23.22 -28.39 -16.81
C MET A 1 -22.29 -27.66 -15.86
N ASP A 2 -21.11 -27.36 -16.36
CA ASP A 2 -20.00 -26.75 -15.64
C ASP A 2 -20.20 -25.23 -15.45
N LYS A 3 -19.72 -24.76 -14.30
CA LYS A 3 -19.12 -23.44 -14.00
C LYS A 3 -19.99 -22.18 -14.12
N LEU A 4 -20.07 -21.43 -13.01
CA LEU A 4 -19.28 -20.20 -12.80
C LEU A 4 -19.59 -19.60 -11.40
N ASN A 5 -18.75 -19.95 -10.42
CA ASN A 5 -18.58 -19.14 -9.22
C ASN A 5 -17.75 -17.90 -9.59
N GLY A 6 -18.42 -16.75 -9.71
CA GLY A 6 -17.75 -15.46 -9.83
C GLY A 6 -17.29 -14.99 -8.46
N ASN A 7 -15.97 -14.97 -8.26
CA ASN A 7 -15.31 -14.35 -7.11
C ASN A 7 -15.63 -12.84 -7.06
N LEU A 8 -16.53 -12.42 -6.17
CA LEU A 8 -16.61 -11.03 -5.74
C LEU A 8 -15.38 -10.72 -4.89
N LYS A 9 -14.41 -10.00 -5.46
CA LYS A 9 -13.35 -9.34 -4.68
C LYS A 9 -14.00 -8.22 -3.87
N THR A 10 -14.02 -8.38 -2.56
CA THR A 10 -14.54 -7.42 -1.58
C THR A 10 -13.78 -6.09 -1.64
N GLU A 11 -14.50 -4.99 -1.90
CA GLU A 11 -13.98 -3.62 -1.77
C GLU A 11 -13.53 -3.38 -0.32
N THR A 12 -12.23 -3.20 -0.11
CA THR A 12 -11.67 -2.95 1.22
C THR A 12 -11.50 -1.43 1.39
N LYS A 13 -12.28 -0.83 2.30
CA LYS A 13 -12.04 0.53 2.81
C LYS A 13 -10.74 0.51 3.60
N LEU A 14 -9.70 1.17 3.12
CA LEU A 14 -8.41 1.29 3.80
C LEU A 14 -8.20 2.76 4.21
N ASP A 15 -8.07 2.96 5.52
CA ASP A 15 -7.70 4.24 6.13
C ASP A 15 -6.31 4.68 5.64
N GLU A 16 -6.12 5.98 5.36
CA GLU A 16 -4.88 6.57 4.84
C GLU A 16 -3.65 6.31 5.74
N THR A 17 -3.89 5.86 6.97
CA THR A 17 -2.88 5.49 7.98
C THR A 17 -2.41 4.04 7.93
N SER A 18 -3.00 3.17 7.09
CA SER A 18 -2.75 1.72 7.06
C SER A 18 -1.62 1.26 6.10
N LEU A 19 -0.68 2.14 5.77
CA LEU A 19 0.48 1.82 4.93
C LEU A 19 1.54 1.10 5.76
N THR A 20 1.49 -0.23 5.75
CA THR A 20 2.53 -1.04 6.40
C THR A 20 3.75 -1.16 5.47
N PHE A 21 4.91 -0.72 5.96
CA PHE A 21 6.24 -0.95 5.38
C PHE A 21 6.49 -2.45 5.26
N ASN A 22 6.17 -3.01 4.10
CA ASN A 22 6.62 -4.34 3.78
C ASN A 22 8.10 -4.22 3.40
N THR A 23 8.95 -5.09 3.94
CA THR A 23 10.35 -5.29 3.55
C THR A 23 10.48 -5.84 2.11
N ASP A 24 9.50 -5.53 1.27
CA ASP A 24 9.18 -6.15 0.01
C ASP A 24 9.23 -5.17 -1.16
N PHE A 25 9.36 -3.83 -0.99
CA PHE A 25 9.54 -2.94 -2.15
C PHE A 25 10.82 -3.27 -2.93
N ALA A 26 11.93 -3.46 -2.22
CA ALA A 26 13.17 -3.92 -2.82
C ALA A 26 13.00 -5.27 -3.53
N ASN A 27 12.31 -6.22 -2.90
CA ASN A 27 12.04 -7.54 -3.50
C ASN A 27 11.14 -7.44 -4.73
N ARG A 28 10.02 -6.71 -4.66
CA ARG A 28 9.13 -6.42 -5.78
C ARG A 28 9.85 -5.75 -6.92
N ILE A 29 10.73 -4.79 -6.66
CA ILE A 29 11.55 -4.19 -7.71
C ILE A 29 12.49 -5.23 -8.31
N ASN A 30 13.19 -5.99 -7.48
CA ASN A 30 14.13 -7.01 -7.96
C ASN A 30 13.43 -8.16 -8.71
N GLN A 31 12.16 -8.45 -8.41
CA GLN A 31 11.35 -9.46 -9.07
C GLN A 31 10.67 -8.93 -10.34
N ASN A 32 9.96 -7.81 -10.24
CA ASN A 32 9.14 -7.26 -11.32
C ASN A 32 9.97 -6.50 -12.36
N MET A 33 11.03 -5.81 -11.91
CA MET A 33 11.87 -4.96 -12.76
C MET A 33 13.20 -5.61 -13.13
N ALA A 34 13.66 -6.59 -12.34
CA ALA A 34 14.91 -7.32 -12.53
C ALA A 34 16.11 -6.43 -12.95
N PRO A 35 16.43 -5.35 -12.21
CA PRO A 35 17.57 -4.51 -12.54
C PRO A 35 18.89 -5.29 -12.36
N ASN A 36 19.88 -5.00 -13.21
CA ASN A 36 21.21 -5.61 -13.11
C ASN A 36 21.92 -5.33 -11.78
N ILE A 37 21.59 -4.20 -11.14
CA ILE A 37 22.03 -3.86 -9.79
C ILE A 37 20.84 -4.06 -8.86
N PRO A 38 20.90 -5.00 -7.90
CA PRO A 38 19.83 -5.21 -6.94
C PRO A 38 19.52 -3.93 -6.15
N VAL A 39 18.24 -3.62 -6.06
CA VAL A 39 17.72 -2.48 -5.30
C VAL A 39 17.51 -2.88 -3.85
N ASN A 40 17.88 -1.99 -2.93
CA ASN A 40 17.67 -2.13 -1.49
C ASN A 40 17.50 -0.74 -0.83
N SER A 41 17.26 -0.71 0.48
CA SER A 41 17.07 0.54 1.23
C SER A 41 18.33 1.38 1.38
N GLU A 42 19.51 0.77 1.21
CA GLU A 42 20.78 1.48 1.31
C GLU A 42 21.08 2.26 0.03
N ASN A 43 20.69 1.74 -1.14
CA ASN A 43 21.04 2.32 -2.44
C ASN A 43 19.88 3.02 -3.20
N ALA A 44 18.64 2.93 -2.71
CA ALA A 44 17.49 3.57 -3.37
C ALA A 44 16.59 4.35 -2.39
N HIS A 45 15.89 5.33 -2.95
CA HIS A 45 14.76 6.01 -2.32
C HIS A 45 13.46 5.43 -2.84
N PHE A 46 12.44 5.39 -1.99
CA PHE A 46 11.08 4.94 -2.33
C PHE A 46 10.07 6.01 -1.96
N ARG A 47 9.10 6.25 -2.84
CA ARG A 47 7.99 7.16 -2.59
C ARG A 47 6.69 6.57 -3.16
N LEU A 48 5.59 7.09 -2.64
CA LEU A 48 4.24 6.79 -3.11
C LEU A 48 3.66 8.07 -3.72
N MET A 49 2.82 7.93 -4.73
CA MET A 49 2.04 9.03 -5.29
C MET A 49 0.59 8.63 -5.53
N PHE A 50 -0.32 9.58 -5.36
CA PHE A 50 -1.74 9.47 -5.73
C PHE A 50 -1.92 10.15 -7.08
N LEU A 51 -2.18 9.37 -8.14
CA LEU A 51 -2.06 9.79 -9.54
C LEU A 51 -3.38 10.23 -10.17
N ALA A 52 -4.40 9.41 -10.01
CA ALA A 52 -5.69 9.57 -10.67
C ALA A 52 -6.81 9.18 -9.70
N SER A 53 -7.96 9.81 -9.85
CA SER A 53 -9.15 9.52 -9.08
C SER A 53 -10.42 9.56 -9.93
N ASP A 54 -11.51 9.10 -9.35
CA ASP A 54 -12.86 9.17 -9.91
C ASP A 54 -13.51 10.57 -9.80
N ARG A 55 -12.71 11.59 -9.47
CA ARG A 55 -13.14 12.99 -9.49
C ARG A 55 -12.96 13.60 -10.87
N VAL A 56 -13.86 14.51 -11.23
CA VAL A 56 -13.72 15.36 -12.41
C VAL A 56 -12.46 16.21 -12.28
N ASN A 57 -11.58 16.11 -13.27
CA ASN A 57 -10.30 16.78 -13.31
C ASN A 57 -10.39 18.19 -13.92
N ALA A 58 -9.31 18.95 -13.86
CA ALA A 58 -9.25 20.33 -14.36
C ALA A 58 -9.58 20.45 -15.86
N ASN A 59 -9.40 19.38 -16.63
CA ASN A 59 -9.72 19.30 -18.06
C ASN A 59 -11.12 18.73 -18.31
N ARG A 60 -11.97 18.71 -17.28
CA ARG A 60 -13.37 18.24 -17.36
C ARG A 60 -13.48 16.78 -17.81
N GLY A 61 -12.47 15.97 -17.51
CA GLY A 61 -12.52 14.53 -17.69
C GLY A 61 -12.58 13.80 -16.34
N CYS A 62 -13.04 12.56 -16.35
CA CYS A 62 -13.23 11.74 -15.16
C CYS A 62 -12.85 10.29 -15.46
N PHE A 63 -12.19 9.60 -14.53
CA PHE A 63 -11.90 8.18 -14.66
C PHE A 63 -12.98 7.35 -13.97
N PRO A 64 -13.75 6.53 -14.71
CA PRO A 64 -14.60 5.52 -14.10
C PRO A 64 -13.80 4.56 -13.22
N ALA A 65 -14.44 3.98 -12.19
CA ALA A 65 -13.79 3.09 -11.23
C ALA A 65 -13.11 1.88 -11.91
N GLU A 66 -13.73 1.32 -12.93
CA GLU A 66 -13.22 0.21 -13.72
C GLU A 66 -11.97 0.60 -14.55
N GLU A 67 -11.86 1.86 -14.96
CA GLU A 67 -10.71 2.36 -15.72
C GLU A 67 -9.54 2.69 -14.79
N LEU A 68 -9.82 3.11 -13.54
CA LEU A 68 -8.80 3.26 -12.49
C LEU A 68 -8.08 1.93 -12.22
N GLN A 69 -8.82 0.81 -12.19
CA GLN A 69 -8.19 -0.51 -12.06
C GLN A 69 -7.22 -0.79 -13.18
N LYS A 70 -7.65 -0.55 -14.42
CA LYS A 70 -6.82 -0.78 -15.59
C LYS A 70 -5.58 0.11 -15.60
N ILE A 71 -5.70 1.36 -15.17
CA ILE A 71 -4.56 2.26 -15.01
C ILE A 71 -3.55 1.68 -14.01
N ALA A 72 -4.00 1.20 -12.84
CA ALA A 72 -3.11 0.58 -11.85
C ALA A 72 -2.33 -0.60 -12.45
N GLU A 73 -2.98 -1.45 -13.25
CA GLU A 73 -2.33 -2.59 -13.92
C GLU A 73 -1.27 -2.17 -14.96
N LEU A 74 -1.42 -0.99 -15.57
CA LEU A 74 -0.52 -0.47 -16.61
C LEU A 74 0.67 0.35 -16.06
N ILE A 75 0.62 0.77 -14.79
CA ILE A 75 1.64 1.63 -14.19
C ILE A 75 3.00 0.94 -13.96
N PRO A 76 3.09 -0.32 -13.48
CA PRO A 76 4.37 -0.94 -13.20
C PRO A 76 5.32 -0.89 -14.40
N GLY A 77 6.53 -0.38 -14.16
CA GLY A 77 7.53 -0.13 -15.20
C GLY A 77 7.42 1.22 -15.90
N SER A 78 6.38 2.00 -15.68
CA SER A 78 6.24 3.35 -16.27
C SER A 78 7.35 4.30 -15.81
N PRO A 79 7.89 5.15 -16.72
CA PRO A 79 8.90 6.13 -16.38
C PRO A 79 8.29 7.28 -15.58
N VAL A 80 9.09 7.84 -14.65
CA VAL A 80 8.76 9.08 -13.95
C VAL A 80 9.64 10.21 -14.48
N LEU A 81 9.01 11.26 -15.00
CA LEU A 81 9.63 12.44 -15.57
C LEU A 81 9.40 13.69 -14.69
N ILE A 82 9.99 14.81 -15.10
CA ILE A 82 9.69 16.14 -14.55
C ILE A 82 8.98 16.96 -15.63
N GLY A 83 7.79 17.48 -15.32
CA GLY A 83 7.09 18.47 -16.13
C GLY A 83 6.79 18.02 -17.56
N HIS A 84 6.49 16.74 -17.79
CA HIS A 84 6.22 16.17 -19.12
C HIS A 84 7.36 16.36 -20.13
N ARG A 85 8.60 16.57 -19.66
CA ARG A 85 9.78 16.82 -20.50
C ARG A 85 10.30 15.53 -21.13
N ARG A 86 9.75 15.20 -22.31
CA ARG A 86 10.15 14.03 -23.13
C ARG A 86 11.47 14.19 -23.88
N ASP A 87 12.07 15.38 -23.81
CA ASP A 87 13.43 15.64 -24.31
C ASP A 87 14.53 15.22 -23.30
N ARG A 88 14.14 14.67 -22.14
CA ARG A 88 15.05 14.19 -21.09
C ARG A 88 14.71 12.75 -20.72
N LEU A 89 15.73 12.02 -20.25
CA LEU A 89 15.55 10.68 -19.72
C LEU A 89 14.81 10.70 -18.36
N PRO A 90 14.14 9.59 -17.98
CA PRO A 90 13.43 9.50 -16.71
C PRO A 90 14.35 9.67 -15.49
N ILE A 91 13.79 10.23 -14.42
CA ILE A 91 14.48 10.44 -13.13
C ILE A 91 14.18 9.32 -12.12
N ALA A 92 13.09 8.58 -12.32
CA ALA A 92 12.66 7.48 -11.48
C ALA A 92 11.80 6.51 -12.29
N ARG A 93 11.39 5.40 -11.67
CA ARG A 93 10.50 4.42 -12.30
C ARG A 93 9.48 3.88 -11.31
N CYS A 94 8.26 3.65 -11.79
CA CYS A 94 7.23 2.96 -11.03
C CYS A 94 7.50 1.45 -11.02
N PHE A 95 7.27 0.80 -9.88
CA PHE A 95 7.49 -0.63 -9.73
C PHE A 95 6.24 -1.40 -9.27
N ASP A 96 5.25 -0.67 -8.77
CA ASP A 96 4.00 -1.22 -8.28
C ASP A 96 2.91 -0.14 -8.31
N ALA A 97 1.66 -0.57 -8.28
CA ALA A 97 0.49 0.30 -8.19
C ALA A 97 -0.71 -0.45 -7.63
N ASP A 98 -1.55 0.29 -6.91
CA ASP A 98 -2.79 -0.24 -6.35
C ASP A 98 -3.93 0.77 -6.48
N GLN A 99 -5.14 0.30 -6.17
CA GLN A 99 -6.27 1.17 -5.93
C GLN A 99 -6.60 1.21 -4.46
N LEU A 100 -7.06 2.37 -3.99
CA LEU A 100 -7.67 2.50 -2.67
C LEU A 100 -8.91 3.36 -2.73
N VAL A 101 -9.70 3.29 -1.66
CA VAL A 101 -10.80 4.21 -1.40
C VAL A 101 -10.44 5.00 -0.15
N ASP A 102 -10.37 6.33 -0.27
CA ASP A 102 -10.04 7.19 0.88
C ASP A 102 -11.21 7.30 1.87
N SER A 103 -10.98 7.96 3.00
CA SER A 103 -12.00 8.16 4.04
C SER A 103 -13.21 8.97 3.55
N GLY A 104 -13.04 9.77 2.50
CA GLY A 104 -14.09 10.53 1.83
C GLY A 104 -14.83 9.74 0.73
N GLY A 105 -14.47 8.47 0.51
CA GLY A 105 -15.09 7.62 -0.50
C GLY A 105 -14.53 7.79 -1.91
N VAL A 106 -13.44 8.53 -2.09
CA VAL A 106 -12.83 8.76 -3.41
C VAL A 106 -11.98 7.55 -3.78
N LYS A 107 -12.17 7.03 -4.99
CA LYS A 107 -11.32 5.98 -5.53
C LYS A 107 -10.06 6.60 -6.12
N TRP A 108 -8.90 6.11 -5.69
CA TRP A 108 -7.59 6.59 -6.11
C TRP A 108 -6.76 5.46 -6.70
N VAL A 109 -6.02 5.78 -7.76
CA VAL A 109 -4.85 5.01 -8.18
C VAL A 109 -3.64 5.55 -7.47
N ARG A 110 -2.92 4.67 -6.77
CA ARG A 110 -1.61 4.98 -6.24
C ARG A 110 -0.53 4.23 -7.00
N ALA A 111 0.60 4.88 -7.14
CA ALA A 111 1.81 4.28 -7.67
C ALA A 111 2.95 4.38 -6.68
N TYR A 112 3.81 3.37 -6.70
CA TYR A 112 5.04 3.32 -5.96
C TYR A 112 6.20 3.48 -6.94
N PHE A 113 7.12 4.38 -6.61
CA PHE A 113 8.26 4.68 -7.46
C PHE A 113 9.56 4.75 -6.67
N TYR A 114 10.65 4.52 -7.38
CA TYR A 114 11.99 4.52 -6.80
C TYR A 114 13.00 5.22 -7.70
N TRP A 115 14.07 5.71 -7.08
CA TRP A 115 15.27 6.19 -7.77
C TRP A 115 16.52 5.84 -6.95
N MET A 116 17.64 5.67 -7.64
CA MET A 116 18.91 5.32 -7.00
C MET A 116 19.51 6.55 -6.30
N LYS A 117 20.09 6.36 -5.12
CA LYS A 117 20.71 7.43 -4.31
C LYS A 117 21.93 8.05 -4.98
N ASP A 118 22.66 7.25 -5.75
CA ASP A 118 23.88 7.68 -6.45
C ASP A 118 23.59 8.23 -7.86
N ALA A 119 22.32 8.29 -8.27
CA ALA A 119 21.95 8.89 -9.55
C ALA A 119 22.17 10.41 -9.52
N LEU A 120 22.48 10.97 -10.69
CA LEU A 120 22.67 12.41 -10.84
C LEU A 120 21.40 13.16 -10.39
N GLY A 121 21.55 14.07 -9.41
CA GLY A 121 20.45 14.88 -8.89
C GLY A 121 19.53 14.17 -7.89
N ALA A 122 19.84 12.94 -7.47
CA ALA A 122 19.02 12.16 -6.55
C ALA A 122 18.76 12.85 -5.20
N SER A 123 19.79 13.47 -4.61
CA SER A 123 19.67 14.21 -3.35
C SER A 123 18.83 15.48 -3.49
N THR A 124 18.94 16.19 -4.62
CA THR A 124 18.10 17.35 -4.94
C THR A 124 16.65 16.95 -5.13
N LEU A 125 16.40 15.85 -5.85
CA LEU A 125 15.06 15.29 -6.03
C LEU A 125 14.44 14.93 -4.68
N GLN A 126 15.19 14.22 -3.83
CA GLN A 126 14.74 13.88 -2.48
C GLN A 126 14.39 15.15 -1.69
N LEU A 127 15.32 16.11 -1.62
CA LEU A 127 15.13 17.34 -0.86
C LEU A 127 13.88 18.10 -1.32
N ASN A 128 13.64 18.21 -2.62
CA ASN A 128 12.47 18.92 -3.17
C ASN A 128 11.16 18.19 -2.87
N ILE A 129 11.15 16.86 -2.87
CA ILE A 129 9.96 16.09 -2.46
C ILE A 129 9.72 16.26 -0.96
N ASP A 130 10.75 16.07 -0.14
CA ASP A 130 10.64 16.04 1.33
C ASP A 130 10.34 17.41 1.92
N SER A 131 10.82 18.48 1.27
CA SER A 131 10.46 19.87 1.62
C SER A 131 9.10 20.32 1.05
N GLY A 132 8.43 19.46 0.26
CA GLY A 132 7.12 19.74 -0.31
C GLY A 132 7.12 20.69 -1.51
N ILE A 133 8.29 20.98 -2.11
CA ILE A 133 8.41 21.75 -3.36
C ILE A 133 7.87 20.93 -4.54
N TYR A 134 8.19 19.64 -4.60
CA TYR A 134 7.61 18.69 -5.57
C TYR A 134 6.54 17.86 -4.86
N LYS A 135 5.29 18.26 -5.04
CA LYS A 135 4.17 17.69 -4.28
C LYS A 135 3.10 17.05 -5.16
N GLU A 136 2.97 17.48 -6.40
CA GLU A 136 1.92 17.04 -7.31
C GLU A 136 2.47 16.22 -8.47
N CYS A 137 1.60 15.39 -9.03
CA CYS A 137 1.96 14.49 -10.12
C CYS A 137 0.86 14.48 -11.18
N SER A 138 1.21 13.97 -12.36
CA SER A 138 0.34 13.90 -13.52
C SER A 138 0.58 12.58 -14.25
N LEU A 139 -0.50 12.06 -14.82
CA LEU A 139 -0.51 10.83 -15.60
C LEU A 139 -0.73 11.20 -17.07
N CYS A 140 0.16 10.76 -17.96
CA CYS A 140 -0.13 10.76 -19.39
C CYS A 140 -0.56 9.35 -19.82
N PHE A 141 -1.68 9.27 -20.50
CA PHE A 141 -2.34 8.03 -20.85
C PHE A 141 -3.06 8.17 -22.20
N SER A 142 -3.46 7.04 -22.77
CA SER A 142 -4.29 6.98 -23.97
C SER A 142 -5.60 6.24 -23.70
N TYR A 143 -6.65 6.63 -24.40
CA TYR A 143 -8.00 6.08 -24.25
C TYR A 143 -8.74 6.11 -25.59
N THR A 144 -9.77 5.30 -25.75
CA THR A 144 -10.48 5.16 -27.03
C THR A 144 -11.65 6.09 -27.19
N MET A 145 -12.38 6.37 -26.11
CA MET A 145 -13.65 7.09 -26.18
C MET A 145 -13.78 8.05 -24.99
N PRO A 146 -13.87 9.36 -25.22
CA PRO A 146 -14.38 10.28 -24.21
C PRO A 146 -15.91 10.16 -24.19
N GLU A 147 -16.49 9.51 -23.18
CA GLU A 147 -17.94 9.34 -23.08
C GLU A 147 -18.59 10.54 -22.39
N CYS A 148 -19.59 11.15 -23.02
CA CYS A 148 -20.30 12.29 -22.47
C CYS A 148 -21.12 11.93 -21.22
N SER A 149 -20.94 12.69 -20.13
CA SER A 149 -21.66 12.46 -18.86
C SER A 149 -23.17 12.68 -18.93
N ILE A 150 -23.70 13.31 -19.99
CA ILE A 150 -25.13 13.58 -20.17
C ILE A 150 -25.80 12.55 -21.08
N CYS A 151 -25.22 12.29 -22.25
CA CYS A 151 -25.87 11.45 -23.27
C CYS A 151 -25.19 10.11 -23.52
N GLY A 152 -24.03 9.82 -22.92
CA GLY A 152 -23.29 8.57 -23.12
C GLY A 152 -22.62 8.44 -24.49
N ASN A 153 -22.82 9.38 -25.41
CA ASN A 153 -22.17 9.35 -26.72
C ASN A 153 -20.71 9.82 -26.64
N ASP A 154 -19.97 9.56 -27.70
CA ASP A 154 -18.62 10.08 -27.87
C ASP A 154 -18.63 11.62 -27.84
N PHE A 155 -17.92 12.20 -26.89
CA PHE A 155 -17.87 13.64 -26.64
C PHE A 155 -17.38 14.42 -27.86
N ARG A 156 -16.56 13.79 -28.73
CA ARG A 156 -16.06 14.40 -29.97
C ARG A 156 -17.16 14.64 -31.01
N ALA A 157 -18.28 13.92 -30.90
CA ALA A 157 -19.41 13.99 -31.83
C ALA A 157 -20.73 14.40 -31.15
N CYS A 158 -20.74 14.55 -29.83
CA CYS A 158 -21.95 14.94 -29.10
C CYS A 158 -22.19 16.47 -29.17
N PRO A 159 -23.44 16.93 -29.05
CA PRO A 159 -23.75 18.37 -29.10
C PRO A 159 -23.44 19.12 -27.79
N HIS A 160 -23.06 18.43 -26.72
CA HIS A 160 -22.91 19.03 -25.39
C HIS A 160 -21.56 19.73 -25.22
N SER A 161 -21.60 21.02 -24.89
CA SER A 161 -20.42 21.85 -24.64
C SER A 161 -20.03 21.89 -23.16
N GLN A 162 -18.74 21.78 -22.86
CA GLN A 162 -18.23 21.87 -21.48
C GLN A 162 -18.40 23.25 -20.84
N MET A 163 -18.72 24.26 -21.67
CA MET A 163 -18.90 25.65 -21.26
C MET A 163 -20.36 25.98 -20.89
N GLU A 164 -21.30 25.09 -21.22
CA GLU A 164 -22.74 25.31 -21.05
C GLU A 164 -23.32 24.46 -19.90
N GLU A 165 -24.45 24.91 -19.36
CA GLU A 165 -25.23 24.19 -18.37
C GLU A 165 -26.49 23.61 -19.02
N TYR A 166 -26.80 22.36 -18.69
CA TYR A 166 -27.94 21.62 -19.23
C TYR A 166 -28.84 21.19 -18.09
N ALA A 167 -30.16 21.30 -18.29
CA ALA A 167 -31.16 20.80 -17.35
C ALA A 167 -31.26 19.28 -17.42
N LEU A 168 -31.28 18.63 -16.27
CA LEU A 168 -31.51 17.20 -16.10
C LEU A 168 -32.99 16.90 -15.84
N PRO A 169 -33.45 15.64 -16.02
CA PRO A 169 -34.85 15.26 -15.79
C PRO A 169 -35.35 15.50 -14.35
N ASP A 170 -34.44 15.55 -13.38
CA ASP A 170 -34.74 15.83 -11.98
C ASP A 170 -34.84 17.34 -11.66
N GLY A 171 -34.71 18.21 -12.68
CA GLY A 171 -34.75 19.65 -12.55
C GLY A 171 -33.43 20.30 -12.11
N SER A 172 -32.39 19.51 -11.84
CA SER A 172 -31.04 20.04 -11.58
C SER A 172 -30.35 20.49 -12.86
N THR A 173 -29.31 21.32 -12.75
CA THR A 173 -28.44 21.67 -13.89
C THR A 173 -27.06 21.05 -13.74
N VAL A 174 -26.47 20.66 -14.86
CA VAL A 174 -25.13 20.08 -14.89
C VAL A 174 -24.33 20.65 -16.05
N ARG A 175 -23.03 20.87 -15.83
CA ARG A 175 -22.07 21.08 -16.92
C ARG A 175 -21.54 19.70 -17.36
N PRO A 176 -21.46 19.41 -18.67
CA PRO A 176 -20.98 18.12 -19.15
C PRO A 176 -19.48 17.93 -18.88
N PHE A 177 -19.11 16.75 -18.39
CA PHE A 177 -17.73 16.27 -18.37
C PHE A 177 -17.66 14.99 -19.22
N TYR A 178 -16.47 14.44 -19.43
CA TYR A 178 -16.34 13.17 -20.14
C TYR A 178 -15.64 12.10 -19.32
N TYR A 179 -16.16 10.89 -19.38
CA TYR A 179 -15.51 9.71 -18.84
C TYR A 179 -14.44 9.23 -19.82
N TYR A 180 -13.23 9.01 -19.34
CA TYR A 180 -12.19 8.36 -20.13
C TYR A 180 -12.53 6.87 -20.25
N ARG A 181 -13.00 6.41 -21.41
CA ARG A 181 -13.34 5.00 -21.66
C ARG A 181 -12.31 4.30 -22.53
N GLY A 182 -12.07 3.04 -22.19
CA GLY A 182 -11.15 2.15 -22.87
C GLY A 182 -9.72 2.65 -22.77
N ILE A 183 -9.23 2.86 -21.54
CA ILE A 183 -7.81 3.16 -21.30
C ILE A 183 -6.96 2.10 -22.00
N LYS A 184 -5.97 2.51 -22.78
CA LYS A 184 -5.11 1.60 -23.55
C LYS A 184 -3.72 1.50 -22.98
N ASP A 185 -3.16 2.62 -22.55
CA ASP A 185 -1.77 2.68 -22.13
C ASP A 185 -1.52 3.81 -21.14
N VAL A 186 -0.52 3.62 -20.28
CA VAL A 186 0.09 4.66 -19.44
C VAL A 186 1.45 4.98 -20.05
N LEU A 187 1.55 6.16 -20.65
CA LEU A 187 2.71 6.55 -21.46
C LEU A 187 3.86 7.04 -20.57
N GLU A 188 3.52 7.88 -19.58
CA GLU A 188 4.46 8.35 -18.58
C GLU A 188 3.72 8.87 -17.33
N ILE A 189 4.49 9.06 -16.28
CA ILE A 189 4.09 9.77 -15.08
C ILE A 189 5.06 10.94 -14.88
N SER A 190 4.56 12.10 -14.48
CA SER A 190 5.39 13.30 -14.27
C SER A 190 5.19 13.91 -12.90
N LEU A 191 6.28 14.39 -12.30
CA LEU A 191 6.24 15.38 -11.23
C LEU A 191 5.93 16.75 -11.84
N VAL A 192 4.90 17.44 -11.37
CA VAL A 192 4.40 18.67 -12.00
C VAL A 192 4.14 19.77 -10.97
N TYR A 193 4.05 21.01 -11.46
CA TYR A 193 3.66 22.16 -10.64
C TYR A 193 2.26 22.01 -10.05
N ARG A 194 1.33 21.46 -10.84
CA ARG A 194 -0.05 21.18 -10.45
C ARG A 194 -0.62 20.02 -11.26
N GLY A 195 -1.20 19.04 -10.59
CA GLY A 195 -1.86 17.90 -11.20
C GLY A 195 -3.23 18.28 -11.77
N ALA A 196 -3.65 17.59 -12.83
CA ALA A 196 -4.98 17.80 -13.39
C ALA A 196 -6.08 17.24 -12.47
N ASN A 197 -5.84 16.10 -11.81
CA ASN A 197 -6.75 15.51 -10.84
C ASN A 197 -6.63 16.23 -9.48
N PRO A 198 -7.72 16.76 -8.91
CA PRO A 198 -7.68 17.45 -7.64
C PRO A 198 -7.22 16.53 -6.51
N GLY A 199 -6.16 16.92 -5.80
CA GLY A 199 -5.65 16.18 -4.64
C GLY A 199 -4.54 15.17 -4.95
N THR A 200 -3.98 15.16 -6.17
CA THR A 200 -2.75 14.42 -6.44
C THR A 200 -1.68 14.82 -5.45
N LYS A 201 -0.96 13.84 -4.90
CA LYS A 201 0.03 14.07 -3.85
C LYS A 201 1.13 13.04 -3.91
N ILE A 202 2.34 13.46 -3.59
CA ILE A 202 3.47 12.58 -3.28
C ILE A 202 3.55 12.45 -1.76
N VAL A 203 3.70 11.23 -1.27
CA VAL A 203 3.83 10.95 0.16
C VAL A 203 4.99 10.01 0.42
N GLN A 204 5.56 10.15 1.60
CA GLN A 204 6.41 9.12 2.16
C GLN A 204 5.53 7.89 2.43
N PRO A 205 5.90 6.68 1.97
CA PRO A 205 5.25 5.47 2.43
C PRO A 205 5.41 5.42 3.95
N ALA A 206 4.32 5.22 4.69
CA ALA A 206 4.45 5.14 6.14
C ALA A 206 5.42 4.00 6.48
N ASN A 207 6.44 4.30 7.30
CA ASN A 207 7.15 3.25 8.01
C ASN A 207 6.10 2.56 8.89
N GLN A 208 6.11 1.22 8.98
CA GLN A 208 5.31 0.53 10.01
C GLN A 208 5.63 1.25 11.32
N ALA A 209 4.60 1.85 11.92
CA ALA A 209 4.79 2.73 13.06
C ALA A 209 5.58 1.97 14.14
N ASP A 210 6.74 2.51 14.50
CA ASP A 210 7.38 2.13 15.75
C ASP A 210 6.34 2.33 16.85
N GLY A 211 6.11 1.29 17.66
CA GLY A 211 4.99 1.32 18.59
C GLY A 211 4.81 0.06 19.41
N GLN A 212 3.92 0.16 20.39
CA GLN A 212 3.53 -0.94 21.27
C GLN A 212 2.10 -1.39 20.93
N VAL A 213 1.93 -2.65 20.58
CA VAL A 213 0.60 -3.26 20.39
C VAL A 213 0.19 -3.92 21.71
N LYS A 214 -0.84 -3.39 22.38
CA LYS A 214 -1.34 -3.90 23.67
C LYS A 214 -2.55 -4.82 23.50
N GLY A 215 -2.78 -5.68 24.49
CA GLY A 215 -4.00 -6.50 24.58
C GLY A 215 -3.97 -7.75 23.71
N LEU A 216 -2.78 -8.24 23.37
CA LEU A 216 -2.63 -9.49 22.63
C LEU A 216 -3.06 -10.66 23.50
N LYS A 217 -3.97 -11.48 22.97
CA LYS A 217 -4.38 -12.74 23.60
C LYS A 217 -3.42 -13.83 23.12
N ILE A 218 -2.67 -14.41 24.05
CA ILE A 218 -1.75 -15.50 23.78
C ILE A 218 -2.26 -16.76 24.44
N THR A 219 -2.25 -17.87 23.71
CA THR A 219 -2.48 -19.21 24.26
C THR A 219 -1.15 -19.93 24.30
N ALA A 220 -0.73 -20.35 25.51
CA ALA A 220 0.45 -21.18 25.70
C ALA A 220 0.04 -22.63 25.94
N ASN A 221 0.60 -23.57 25.18
CA ASN A 221 0.47 -25.01 25.44
C ASN A 221 1.76 -25.55 26.04
N SER A 222 1.68 -26.30 27.14
CA SER A 222 2.84 -26.97 27.73
C SER A 222 2.96 -28.42 27.26
N LYS A 223 4.13 -28.79 26.75
CA LYS A 223 4.49 -30.21 26.55
C LYS A 223 5.93 -30.41 27.00
N HIS A 224 6.14 -31.20 28.05
CA HIS A 224 7.47 -31.56 28.57
C HIS A 224 8.43 -30.36 28.80
N GLY A 225 7.96 -29.25 29.38
CA GLY A 225 8.82 -28.06 29.63
C GLY A 225 9.05 -27.17 28.40
N HIS A 226 8.31 -27.40 27.32
CA HIS A 226 8.23 -26.50 26.17
C HIS A 226 6.88 -25.78 26.18
N PHE A 227 6.89 -24.47 25.92
CA PHE A 227 5.70 -23.63 25.80
C PHE A 227 5.52 -23.21 24.35
N ASP A 228 4.46 -23.67 23.70
CA ASP A 228 4.12 -23.18 22.37
C ASP A 228 3.23 -21.96 22.51
N LEU A 229 3.74 -20.78 22.17
CA LEU A 229 2.95 -19.56 22.07
C LEU A 229 2.24 -19.53 20.72
N CYS A 230 0.93 -19.74 20.78
CA CYS A 230 0.03 -19.44 19.68
C CYS A 230 -0.57 -18.05 19.89
N LEU A 231 -0.24 -17.14 18.99
CA LEU A 231 -1.15 -16.05 18.63
C LEU A 231 -2.31 -16.72 17.82
N ASN A 232 -3.58 -16.23 17.77
CA ASN A 232 -4.68 -16.70 16.84
C ASN A 232 -5.37 -15.65 15.85
N SER A 233 -5.31 -15.82 14.50
CA SER A 233 -5.81 -15.24 13.16
C SER A 233 -5.66 -16.30 12.07
N GLY A 234 -6.73 -16.66 11.38
CA GLY A 234 -6.61 -17.41 10.13
C GLY A 234 -5.59 -16.78 9.17
N ASP A 235 -4.81 -17.68 8.56
CA ASP A 235 -3.94 -17.65 7.38
C ASP A 235 -3.29 -16.33 6.92
N ASP A 236 -1.96 -16.43 6.78
CA ASP A 236 -0.95 -15.50 6.25
C ASP A 236 -0.66 -14.20 7.04
N PHE A 237 0.63 -13.93 7.21
CA PHE A 237 1.23 -13.07 8.23
C PHE A 237 1.44 -11.61 7.75
N PRO A 238 0.41 -10.74 7.82
CA PRO A 238 0.65 -9.35 8.15
C PRO A 238 -0.27 -8.85 9.28
N LEU A 239 0.33 -8.26 10.31
CA LEU A 239 -0.36 -7.74 11.50
C LEU A 239 -1.15 -6.45 11.17
N HIS A 240 -2.49 -6.52 11.20
CA HIS A 240 -3.47 -5.43 11.00
C HIS A 240 -4.23 -5.01 12.28
N PRO A 241 -4.13 -3.74 12.74
CA PRO A 241 -4.77 -3.28 13.98
C PRO A 241 -6.26 -3.64 14.05
N GLY A 242 -6.69 -4.24 15.17
CA GLY A 242 -8.10 -4.61 15.41
C GLY A 242 -8.51 -6.02 14.96
N LYS A 243 -7.57 -6.89 14.56
CA LYS A 243 -7.81 -8.31 14.29
C LYS A 243 -7.04 -9.22 15.25
N ASN A 244 -7.58 -10.39 15.55
CA ASN A 244 -6.90 -11.49 16.27
C ASN A 244 -5.98 -12.21 15.26
N TYR A 245 -4.69 -12.56 15.58
CA TYR A 245 -3.54 -13.05 14.71
C TYR A 245 -2.93 -14.47 14.93
N THR A 246 -2.79 -15.45 14.00
CA THR A 246 -2.40 -16.86 14.28
C THR A 246 -0.99 -17.01 13.83
N CYS A 247 -0.14 -17.51 14.72
CA CYS A 247 1.24 -17.77 14.39
C CYS A 247 1.52 -19.27 14.29
N PRO A 248 2.35 -19.71 13.32
CA PRO A 248 2.99 -21.02 13.40
C PRO A 248 3.81 -21.06 14.68
N ILE A 249 3.27 -21.73 15.70
CA ILE A 249 3.91 -22.29 16.90
C ILE A 249 5.25 -21.60 17.23
N LEU A 250 5.21 -20.58 18.10
CA LEU A 250 6.43 -20.06 18.71
C LEU A 250 6.82 -20.96 19.89
N GLU A 251 7.84 -21.79 19.70
CA GLU A 251 8.41 -22.60 20.77
C GLU A 251 9.21 -21.71 21.74
N LEU A 252 8.76 -21.65 23.00
CA LEU A 252 9.49 -21.14 24.16
C LEU A 252 10.08 -22.32 24.93
N HIS A 253 11.37 -22.30 25.18
CA HIS A 253 12.04 -23.27 26.05
C HIS A 253 12.02 -22.75 27.49
N GLN A 254 11.32 -23.42 28.40
CA GLN A 254 11.43 -23.13 29.83
C GLN A 254 11.18 -24.38 30.66
N ASP A 255 12.23 -24.94 31.27
CA ASP A 255 12.18 -26.12 32.12
C ASP A 255 11.26 -25.89 33.33
N LEU A 256 10.02 -26.37 33.23
CA LEU A 256 9.07 -26.48 34.32
C LEU A 256 8.36 -27.83 34.22
N ALA A 257 8.46 -28.62 35.29
CA ALA A 257 7.90 -29.96 35.36
C ALA A 257 6.42 -29.96 35.83
N HIS A 258 5.67 -30.91 35.26
CA HIS A 258 4.39 -31.50 35.68
C HIS A 258 3.04 -31.04 35.08
N ASP A 259 2.36 -32.08 34.56
CA ASP A 259 0.94 -32.43 34.43
C ASP A 259 -0.12 -31.46 33.89
N GLY A 260 -0.82 -31.95 32.86
CA GLY A 260 -2.14 -31.49 32.42
C GLY A 260 -2.12 -30.40 31.35
N PHE A 261 -2.82 -30.64 30.23
CA PHE A 261 -3.10 -29.60 29.24
C PHE A 261 -4.07 -28.57 29.83
N HIS A 262 -3.55 -27.41 30.22
CA HIS A 262 -4.36 -26.27 30.61
C HIS A 262 -3.95 -25.05 29.78
N PRO A 263 -4.83 -24.53 28.89
CA PRO A 263 -4.53 -23.31 28.16
C PRO A 263 -4.41 -22.15 29.15
N ILE A 264 -3.27 -21.47 29.14
CA ILE A 264 -3.07 -20.24 29.91
C ILE A 264 -3.35 -19.07 28.98
N GLU A 265 -4.33 -18.24 29.34
CA GLU A 265 -4.57 -16.95 28.67
C GLU A 265 -3.77 -15.86 29.38
N CYS A 266 -2.88 -15.21 28.64
CA CYS A 266 -2.04 -14.15 29.17
C CYS A 266 -2.34 -12.83 28.46
N ARG A 267 -2.10 -11.72 29.16
CA ARG A 267 -2.04 -10.39 28.52
C ARG A 267 -0.62 -10.15 28.06
N ALA A 268 -0.47 -9.55 26.89
CA ALA A 268 0.84 -9.18 26.39
C ALA A 268 0.82 -7.90 25.58
N TYR A 269 2.01 -7.31 25.44
CA TYR A 269 2.27 -6.31 24.42
C TYR A 269 3.49 -6.67 23.57
N LEU A 270 3.41 -6.31 22.30
CA LEU A 270 4.46 -6.52 21.30
C LEU A 270 5.11 -5.19 20.97
N GLU A 271 6.43 -5.13 21.11
CA GLU A 271 7.26 -4.01 20.68
C GLU A 271 7.71 -4.23 19.23
N ILE A 272 7.43 -3.24 18.38
CA ILE A 272 7.74 -3.27 16.95
C ILE A 272 8.69 -2.12 16.65
N LYS A 273 9.79 -2.43 15.96
CA LYS A 273 10.75 -1.44 15.47
C LYS A 273 11.04 -1.68 14.00
N ASN A 274 10.86 -0.65 13.17
CA ASN A 274 10.97 -0.73 11.71
C ASN A 274 10.13 -1.89 11.12
N GLY A 275 8.97 -2.16 11.71
CA GLY A 275 8.10 -3.25 11.28
C GLY A 275 8.50 -4.66 11.69
N ILE A 276 9.57 -4.80 12.47
CA ILE A 276 10.05 -6.08 12.97
C ILE A 276 9.64 -6.20 14.45
N PRO A 277 8.97 -7.30 14.85
CA PRO A 277 8.77 -7.58 16.27
C PRO A 277 10.14 -7.76 16.94
N ILE A 278 10.45 -6.92 17.93
CA ILE A 278 11.75 -6.94 18.62
C ILE A 278 11.63 -7.46 20.06
N ALA A 279 10.48 -7.28 20.69
CA ALA A 279 10.23 -7.82 22.02
C ALA A 279 8.75 -8.19 22.22
N LEU A 280 8.52 -9.24 22.99
CA LEU A 280 7.20 -9.63 23.50
C LEU A 280 7.24 -9.52 25.02
N HIS A 281 6.28 -8.81 25.58
CA HIS A 281 6.15 -8.60 27.01
C HIS A 281 4.88 -9.29 27.48
N ILE A 282 5.05 -10.29 28.35
CA ILE A 282 3.92 -11.03 28.92
C ILE A 282 3.67 -10.50 30.32
N GLU A 283 2.46 -9.99 30.53
CA GLU A 283 1.94 -9.47 31.78
C GLU A 283 1.00 -10.52 32.40
N ASP A 284 1.09 -10.70 33.72
CA ASP A 284 0.18 -11.54 34.51
C ASP A 284 0.11 -13.03 34.08
N SER A 285 1.26 -13.71 34.09
CA SER A 285 1.38 -15.15 33.79
C SER A 285 2.56 -15.79 34.53
N PRO A 286 2.57 -17.13 34.77
CA PRO A 286 3.81 -17.85 35.10
C PRO A 286 4.92 -17.63 34.07
N LEU A 287 4.57 -17.29 32.82
CA LEU A 287 5.50 -16.92 31.76
C LEU A 287 5.87 -15.42 31.75
N LYS A 288 5.65 -14.68 32.85
CA LYS A 288 5.97 -13.24 32.91
C LYS A 288 7.44 -12.99 32.57
N GLY A 289 7.68 -12.02 31.71
CA GLY A 289 9.04 -11.72 31.26
C GLY A 289 9.07 -10.90 29.98
N MET A 290 10.27 -10.42 29.67
CA MET A 290 10.58 -9.81 28.39
C MET A 290 11.27 -10.85 27.52
N TYR A 291 10.69 -11.15 26.38
CA TYR A 291 11.23 -12.10 25.43
C TYR A 291 11.70 -11.35 24.19
N ARG A 292 12.90 -11.68 23.71
CA ARG A 292 13.47 -11.08 22.49
C ARG A 292 13.28 -12.01 21.32
N PHE A 293 12.95 -11.44 20.18
CA PHE A 293 12.86 -12.20 18.93
C PHE A 293 14.25 -12.34 18.30
N GLU A 294 14.64 -13.58 18.03
CA GLU A 294 15.81 -13.93 17.24
C GLU A 294 15.35 -14.57 15.92
N ARG A 295 15.68 -13.94 14.80
CA ARG A 295 15.24 -14.42 13.48
C ARG A 295 16.06 -15.64 13.06
N ILE A 296 15.38 -16.76 12.82
CA ILE A 296 15.98 -17.93 12.18
C ILE A 296 15.95 -17.73 10.67
N LYS A 297 17.11 -17.37 10.12
CA LYS A 297 17.27 -17.04 8.70
C LYS A 297 16.86 -18.17 7.75
N SER A 298 16.92 -19.44 8.18
CA SER A 298 16.66 -20.61 7.33
C SER A 298 15.19 -20.98 7.15
N GLN A 299 14.26 -20.46 7.97
CA GLN A 299 12.86 -20.90 7.98
C GLN A 299 11.84 -19.76 8.04
N ASN A 300 12.30 -18.50 7.98
CA ASN A 300 11.46 -17.31 8.22
C ASN A 300 10.64 -17.39 9.53
N LYS A 301 11.17 -18.12 10.51
CA LYS A 301 10.64 -18.24 11.86
C LYS A 301 11.39 -17.30 12.80
N TYR A 302 10.75 -16.96 13.91
CA TYR A 302 11.41 -16.27 15.01
C TYR A 302 11.44 -17.19 16.23
N HIS A 303 12.59 -17.26 16.88
CA HIS A 303 12.72 -17.80 18.22
C HIS A 303 12.54 -16.69 19.25
N LEU A 304 11.82 -17.00 20.33
CA LEU A 304 11.75 -16.12 21.48
C LEU A 304 12.75 -16.58 22.52
N THR A 305 13.73 -15.74 22.81
CA THR A 305 14.66 -15.97 23.93
C THR A 305 14.20 -15.14 25.12
N LEU A 306 13.95 -15.78 26.27
CA LEU A 306 13.67 -15.06 27.50
C LEU A 306 14.90 -14.23 27.88
N SER A 307 14.75 -12.91 27.91
CA SER A 307 15.75 -12.04 28.50
C SER A 307 15.52 -11.99 30.00
N LYS A 308 16.40 -12.59 30.80
CA LYS A 308 16.46 -12.28 32.23
C LYS A 308 16.88 -10.81 32.36
N LYS A 309 15.99 -9.97 32.87
CA LYS A 309 16.44 -8.77 33.58
C LYS A 309 16.93 -9.25 34.94
N GLU A 310 18.21 -9.01 35.23
CA GLU A 310 18.68 -8.88 36.61
C GLU A 310 17.95 -7.74 37.31
#